data_AF-A0A2N6NSJ8-F1
#
_entry.id   AF-A0A2N6NSJ8-F1
#
_cell.length_a   1.000
_cell.length_b   1.000
_cell.length_c   1.000
_cell.angle_alpha   90.00
_cell.angle_beta   90.00
_cell.angle_gamma   90.00
#
_symmetry.space_group_name_H-M   'P 1'
#
loop_
_entity.id
_entity.type
_entity.pdbx_description
1 polymer ?
#
loop_
_entity_poly.entity_id
_entity_poly.type
_entity_poly.pdbx_seq_one_letter_code
_entity_poly.pdbx_strand_id
1 'polypeptide(L)'
;MKFAHDFKQNLASQDFPPHWIERAIPYSQLKKCLKKIQRELQDLGLDQETLRALLSAEETAPVALQYKLRESGSRFVRPKLTVNVHLRDGVAVDASLTPTSRGFLEKLACEILDGHERESLGHIQASRQDDTVPKENPSTGFIDGDVGNYETIEVPLVFDAEFFDMLQNDVNELDALQAEEQKQLTNEITELSKEVSAVSRPSRFSKSDLARWREIFELYLDSNVFFATQECDHGARNSQRALKQLQWFQNEVEKRNLARNFKISQSRQAFARFLRLNASLLKNLQFQELNKLAVSKILKSE
;
A
#
# COMPACT_ATOMS: atom_id res chain seq x y z
N MET A 1 3.17 2.82 20.38
CA MET A 1 3.75 4.18 20.50
C MET A 1 5.20 4.22 20.03
N LYS A 2 6.05 3.24 20.40
CA LYS A 2 7.49 3.22 20.07
C LYS A 2 7.84 3.38 18.57
N PHE A 3 7.22 2.58 17.69
CA PHE A 3 7.54 2.59 16.26
C PHE A 3 7.29 3.94 15.55
N ALA A 4 6.25 4.70 15.92
CA ALA A 4 5.98 6.00 15.28
C ALA A 4 7.08 7.02 15.60
N HIS A 5 7.58 6.98 16.85
CA HIS A 5 8.70 7.80 17.29
C HIS A 5 10.01 7.31 16.64
N ASP A 6 10.25 5.99 16.65
CA ASP A 6 11.42 5.39 16.01
C ASP A 6 11.46 5.69 14.51
N PHE A 7 10.32 5.67 13.81
CA PHE A 7 10.23 5.99 12.38
C PHE A 7 10.61 7.45 12.10
N LYS A 8 10.03 8.40 12.84
CA LYS A 8 10.40 9.82 12.71
C LYS A 8 11.85 10.08 13.08
N GLN A 9 12.35 9.42 14.13
CA GLN A 9 13.73 9.54 14.56
C GLN A 9 14.69 8.95 13.52
N ASN A 10 14.35 7.81 12.89
CA ASN A 10 15.15 7.22 11.83
C ASN A 10 15.17 8.07 10.55
N LEU A 11 14.05 8.71 10.20
CA LEU A 11 14.02 9.67 9.09
C LEU A 11 14.89 10.90 9.38
N ALA A 12 14.91 11.36 10.64
CA ALA A 12 15.72 12.50 11.05
C ALA A 12 17.21 12.18 11.22
N SER A 13 17.57 10.94 11.58
CA SER A 13 18.95 10.55 11.90
C SER A 13 19.78 10.12 10.70
N GLN A 14 19.16 9.76 9.58
CA GLN A 14 19.84 9.18 8.41
C GLN A 14 20.20 10.20 7.31
N ASP A 15 20.13 11.50 7.61
CA ASP A 15 20.46 12.60 6.68
C ASP A 15 19.79 12.43 5.31
N PHE A 16 18.49 12.12 5.31
CA PHE A 16 17.69 12.09 4.08
C PHE A 16 17.44 13.51 3.56
N PRO A 17 17.33 13.69 2.23
CA PRO A 17 16.92 14.98 1.67
C PRO A 17 15.57 15.45 2.25
N PRO A 18 15.38 16.76 2.52
CA PRO A 18 14.14 17.28 3.11
C PRO A 18 12.89 16.90 2.31
N HIS A 19 12.98 16.98 0.97
CA HIS A 19 11.89 16.61 0.07
C HIS A 19 11.52 15.11 0.11
N TRP A 20 12.43 14.22 0.55
CA TRP A 20 12.09 12.81 0.80
C TRP A 20 11.31 12.65 2.10
N ILE A 21 11.70 13.39 3.15
CA ILE A 21 11.02 13.34 4.45
C ILE A 21 9.58 13.87 4.33
N GLU A 22 9.38 14.92 3.55
CA GLU A 22 8.06 15.52 3.28
C GLU A 22 7.12 14.54 2.55
N ARG A 23 7.64 13.77 1.60
CA ARG A 23 6.88 12.75 0.84
C ARG A 23 6.89 11.36 1.50
N ALA A 24 7.43 11.23 2.71
CA ALA A 24 7.46 9.94 3.42
C ALA A 24 6.07 9.60 3.97
N ILE A 25 5.77 8.30 4.15
CA ILE A 25 4.48 7.84 4.70
C ILE A 25 4.20 8.54 6.04
N PRO A 26 3.08 9.25 6.20
CA PRO A 26 2.70 9.91 7.45
C PRO A 26 2.14 8.90 8.46
N TYR A 27 2.98 7.97 8.94
CA TYR A 27 2.60 6.85 9.80
C TYR A 27 1.73 7.24 11.00
N SER A 28 2.03 8.38 11.64
CA SER A 28 1.26 8.85 12.80
C SER A 28 -0.14 9.34 12.44
N GLN A 29 -0.33 9.92 11.26
CA GLN A 29 -1.63 10.44 10.80
C GLN A 29 -2.53 9.29 10.36
N LEU A 30 -1.99 8.38 9.53
CA LEU A 30 -2.67 7.15 9.12
C LEU A 30 -3.11 6.32 10.33
N LYS A 31 -2.25 6.16 11.34
CA LYS A 31 -2.60 5.46 12.59
C LYS A 31 -3.66 6.18 13.42
N LYS A 32 -3.72 7.51 13.39
CA LYS A 32 -4.79 8.27 14.05
C LYS A 32 -6.12 8.05 13.33
N CYS A 33 -6.11 8.05 11.99
CA CYS A 33 -7.30 7.77 11.19
C CYS A 33 -7.83 6.35 11.47
N LEU A 34 -6.95 5.35 11.52
CA LEU A 34 -7.33 3.97 11.86
C LEU A 34 -7.99 3.87 13.24
N LYS A 35 -7.52 4.62 14.23
CA LYS A 35 -8.20 4.70 15.54
C LYS A 35 -9.56 5.39 15.49
N LYS A 36 -9.80 6.30 14.55
CA LYS A 36 -11.13 6.88 14.35
C LYS A 36 -12.07 5.84 13.75
N ILE A 37 -11.61 5.07 12.75
CA ILE A 37 -12.37 3.94 12.18
C ILE A 37 -12.73 2.93 13.27
N GLN A 38 -11.78 2.56 14.13
CA GLN A 38 -12.04 1.63 15.23
C GLN A 38 -13.14 2.13 16.18
N ARG A 39 -13.14 3.44 16.49
CA ARG A 39 -14.19 4.05 17.33
C ARG A 39 -15.52 4.14 16.59
N GLU A 40 -15.51 4.51 15.31
CA GLU A 40 -16.71 4.54 14.48
C GLU A 40 -17.37 3.16 14.44
N LEU A 41 -16.60 2.10 14.18
CA LEU A 41 -17.10 0.72 14.24
C LEU A 41 -17.66 0.36 15.63
N GLN A 42 -16.97 0.74 16.70
CA GLN A 42 -17.44 0.50 18.06
C GLN A 42 -18.73 1.27 18.40
N ASP A 43 -18.84 2.54 17.97
CA ASP A 43 -20.02 3.39 18.16
C ASP A 43 -21.23 2.85 17.38
N LEU A 44 -20.99 2.17 16.25
CA LEU A 44 -21.99 1.43 15.47
C LEU A 44 -22.35 0.06 16.08
N GLY A 45 -21.74 -0.32 17.22
CA GLY A 45 -21.96 -1.61 17.86
C GLY A 45 -21.22 -2.78 17.20
N LEU A 46 -20.37 -2.50 16.21
CA LEU A 46 -19.48 -3.46 15.54
C LEU A 46 -18.12 -3.48 16.26
N ASP A 47 -18.11 -4.00 17.49
CA ASP A 47 -16.87 -4.17 18.23
C ASP A 47 -15.98 -5.30 17.67
N GLN A 48 -14.76 -5.40 18.19
CA GLN A 48 -13.76 -6.34 17.65
C GLN A 48 -14.20 -7.80 17.73
N GLU A 49 -14.95 -8.19 18.77
CA GLU A 49 -15.43 -9.56 18.94
C GLU A 49 -16.59 -9.85 17.98
N THR A 50 -17.53 -8.91 17.84
CA THR A 50 -18.65 -8.99 16.90
C THR A 50 -18.15 -9.04 15.45
N LEU A 51 -17.20 -8.18 15.07
CA LEU A 51 -16.61 -8.18 13.73
C LEU A 51 -15.91 -9.51 13.39
N ARG A 52 -15.16 -10.08 14.35
CA ARG A 52 -14.51 -11.38 14.15
C ARG A 52 -15.52 -12.49 13.94
N ALA A 53 -16.59 -12.52 14.73
CA ALA A 53 -17.66 -13.50 14.58
C ALA A 53 -18.32 -13.37 13.20
N LEU A 54 -18.69 -12.15 12.79
CA LEU A 54 -19.39 -11.88 11.54
C LEU A 54 -18.53 -12.06 10.27
N LEU A 55 -17.22 -11.82 10.35
CA LEU A 55 -16.27 -12.07 9.24
C LEU A 55 -15.92 -13.56 9.11
N SER A 56 -16.05 -14.34 10.18
CA SER A 56 -15.80 -15.79 10.19
C SER A 56 -17.00 -16.63 9.78
N ALA A 57 -18.18 -16.02 9.70
CA ALA A 57 -19.41 -16.67 9.28
C ALA A 57 -19.37 -16.99 7.77
N GLU A 58 -19.93 -18.14 7.39
CA GLU A 58 -20.10 -18.49 5.97
C GLU A 58 -21.05 -17.49 5.29
N GLU A 59 -20.90 -17.24 3.98
CA GLU A 59 -21.75 -16.29 3.24
C GLU A 59 -23.25 -16.66 3.26
N THR A 60 -23.57 -17.91 3.63
CA THR A 60 -24.92 -18.46 3.81
C THR A 60 -25.50 -18.25 5.21
N ALA A 61 -24.73 -17.66 6.14
CA ALA A 61 -25.20 -17.35 7.48
C ALA A 61 -26.31 -16.27 7.44
N PRO A 62 -27.24 -16.28 8.42
CA PRO A 62 -28.33 -15.31 8.50
C PRO A 62 -27.82 -13.86 8.66
N VAL A 63 -26.61 -13.67 9.18
CA VAL A 63 -25.90 -12.39 9.15
C VAL A 63 -24.46 -12.64 8.70
N ALA A 64 -24.07 -12.03 7.57
CA ALA A 64 -22.71 -12.12 7.05
C ALA A 64 -22.18 -10.72 6.73
N LEU A 65 -20.97 -10.41 7.20
CA LEU A 65 -20.34 -9.11 7.01
C LEU A 65 -19.23 -9.24 5.97
N GLN A 66 -19.27 -8.38 4.95
CA GLN A 66 -18.35 -8.42 3.83
C GLN A 66 -17.72 -7.04 3.63
N TYR A 67 -16.40 -6.99 3.66
CA TYR A 67 -15.64 -5.79 3.36
C TYR A 67 -15.00 -5.93 1.98
N LYS A 68 -15.44 -5.11 1.02
CA LYS A 68 -14.95 -5.12 -0.37
C LYS A 68 -14.27 -3.81 -0.70
N LEU A 69 -13.13 -3.91 -1.35
CA LEU A 69 -12.45 -2.79 -1.98
C LEU A 69 -12.91 -2.71 -3.44
N ARG A 70 -13.73 -1.72 -3.80
CA ARG A 70 -14.11 -1.50 -5.20
C ARG A 70 -13.06 -0.64 -5.88
N GLU A 71 -12.56 -1.10 -7.03
CA GLU A 71 -11.82 -0.26 -7.96
C GLU A 71 -12.81 0.68 -8.66
N SER A 72 -12.74 1.97 -8.32
CA SER A 72 -13.64 2.96 -8.91
C SER A 72 -12.98 3.65 -10.09
N GLY A 73 -12.87 2.96 -11.24
CA GLY A 73 -12.54 3.48 -12.60
C GLY A 73 -11.28 4.34 -12.79
N SER A 74 -10.62 4.68 -11.70
CA SER A 74 -9.51 5.58 -11.49
C SER A 74 -8.64 4.88 -10.45
N ARG A 75 -7.41 5.33 -10.27
CA ARG A 75 -6.43 4.75 -9.34
C ARG A 75 -6.84 4.89 -7.86
N PHE A 76 -8.14 4.97 -7.55
CA PHE A 76 -8.72 5.11 -6.23
C PHE A 76 -9.49 3.86 -5.81
N VAL A 77 -9.13 3.35 -4.64
CA VAL A 77 -9.80 2.20 -4.02
C VAL A 77 -10.83 2.74 -3.04
N ARG A 78 -12.09 2.34 -3.23
CA ARG A 78 -13.18 2.72 -2.33
C ARG A 78 -13.55 1.52 -1.46
N PRO A 79 -13.32 1.60 -0.13
CA PRO A 79 -13.82 0.57 0.76
C PRO A 79 -15.34 0.60 0.80
N LYS A 80 -15.93 -0.58 0.96
CA LYS A 80 -17.36 -0.77 1.11
C LYS A 80 -17.60 -1.91 2.09
N LEU A 81 -18.16 -1.56 3.24
CA LEU A 81 -18.63 -2.51 4.23
C LEU A 81 -20.11 -2.83 3.96
N THR A 82 -20.43 -4.09 3.73
CA THR A 82 -21.81 -4.57 3.55
C THR A 82 -22.16 -5.65 4.55
N VAL A 83 -23.35 -5.60 5.13
CA VAL A 83 -23.90 -6.62 6.01
C VAL A 83 -25.11 -7.21 5.31
N ASN A 84 -25.08 -8.52 5.03
CA ASN A 84 -26.25 -9.26 4.60
C ASN A 84 -27.02 -9.66 5.86
N VAL A 85 -28.27 -9.23 5.98
CA VAL A 85 -29.14 -9.57 7.11
C VAL A 85 -30.37 -10.28 6.58
N HIS A 86 -30.67 -11.43 7.18
CA HIS A 86 -31.94 -12.12 7.00
C HIS A 86 -33.00 -11.43 7.86
N LEU A 87 -33.97 -10.77 7.21
CA LEU A 87 -35.07 -10.08 7.87
C LEU A 87 -36.33 -10.92 7.81
N ARG A 88 -36.99 -11.11 8.96
CA ARG A 88 -38.35 -11.67 9.04
C ARG A 88 -39.21 -10.67 9.77
N ASP A 89 -40.25 -10.17 9.11
CA ASP A 89 -41.18 -9.14 9.62
C ASP A 89 -40.49 -7.85 10.13
N GLY A 90 -39.39 -7.42 9.49
CA GLY A 90 -38.67 -6.18 9.83
C GLY A 90 -37.72 -6.30 11.04
N VAL A 91 -37.53 -7.50 11.59
CA VAL A 91 -36.62 -7.78 12.72
C VAL A 91 -35.45 -8.63 12.23
N ALA A 92 -34.23 -8.24 12.59
CA ALA A 92 -33.03 -9.02 12.27
C ALA A 92 -33.04 -10.33 13.08
N VAL A 93 -33.06 -11.48 12.38
CA VAL A 93 -33.43 -12.78 12.98
C VAL A 93 -32.33 -13.39 13.88
N ASP A 94 -31.13 -12.79 13.99
CA ASP A 94 -30.02 -13.45 14.69
C ASP A 94 -29.68 -12.90 16.11
N ALA A 95 -29.45 -13.86 17.01
CA ALA A 95 -29.10 -13.74 18.43
C ALA A 95 -27.61 -13.47 18.69
N SER A 96 -26.75 -13.53 17.67
CA SER A 96 -25.30 -13.28 17.77
C SER A 96 -24.92 -11.79 17.80
N LEU A 97 -25.84 -10.91 17.39
CA LEU A 97 -25.65 -9.46 17.39
C LEU A 97 -25.89 -8.85 18.77
N THR A 98 -25.05 -7.91 19.18
CA THR A 98 -25.28 -7.10 20.38
C THR A 98 -26.58 -6.29 20.22
N PRO A 99 -27.28 -5.93 21.32
CA PRO A 99 -28.49 -5.10 21.24
C PRO A 99 -28.26 -3.79 20.48
N THR A 100 -27.05 -3.23 20.59
CA THR A 100 -26.64 -2.01 19.89
C THR A 100 -26.50 -2.23 18.38
N SER A 101 -25.80 -3.30 17.95
CA SER A 101 -25.65 -3.58 16.51
C SER A 101 -26.96 -4.00 15.86
N ARG A 102 -27.82 -4.74 16.58
CA ARG A 102 -29.18 -5.05 16.14
C ARG A 102 -30.00 -3.78 15.91
N GLY A 103 -30.05 -2.89 16.90
CA GLY A 103 -30.80 -1.63 16.78
C GLY A 103 -30.27 -0.71 15.67
N PHE A 104 -28.96 -0.71 15.42
CA PHE A 104 -28.37 0.04 14.30
C PHE A 104 -28.77 -0.55 12.94
N LEU A 105 -28.64 -1.87 12.76
CA LEU A 105 -29.01 -2.55 11.51
C LEU A 105 -30.51 -2.45 11.24
N GLU A 106 -31.36 -2.56 12.25
CA GLU A 106 -32.80 -2.37 12.15
C GLU A 106 -33.15 -0.93 11.73
N LYS A 107 -32.51 0.08 12.35
CA LYS A 107 -32.70 1.48 11.96
C LYS A 107 -32.29 1.72 10.50
N LEU A 108 -31.15 1.16 10.09
CA LEU A 108 -30.63 1.31 8.74
C LEU A 108 -31.50 0.57 7.71
N ALA A 109 -32.02 -0.61 8.05
CA ALA A 109 -33.00 -1.34 7.24
C ALA A 109 -34.30 -0.54 7.10
N CYS A 110 -34.83 0.06 8.17
CA CYS A 110 -36.01 0.93 8.11
C CYS A 110 -35.80 2.16 7.21
N GLU A 111 -34.64 2.83 7.28
CA GLU A 111 -34.33 3.97 6.41
C GLU A 111 -34.26 3.58 4.92
N ILE A 112 -33.78 2.35 4.62
CA ILE A 112 -33.73 1.81 3.26
C ILE A 112 -35.13 1.41 2.76
N LEU A 113 -35.94 0.76 3.61
CA LEU A 113 -37.33 0.38 3.32
C LEU A 113 -38.21 1.62 3.07
N ASP A 114 -38.10 2.66 3.89
CA ASP A 114 -38.80 3.94 3.69
C ASP A 114 -38.39 4.65 2.39
N GLY A 115 -37.13 4.47 1.96
CA GLY A 115 -36.62 4.97 0.68
C GLY A 115 -37.21 4.21 -0.52
N HIS A 116 -37.26 2.88 -0.44
CA HIS A 116 -37.86 2.00 -1.45
C HIS A 116 -39.38 2.17 -1.57
N GLU A 117 -40.09 2.46 -0.47
CA GLU A 117 -41.53 2.80 -0.52
C GLU A 117 -41.77 4.14 -1.23
N ARG A 118 -40.90 5.14 -1.03
CA ARG A 118 -40.98 6.43 -1.74
C ARG A 118 -40.68 6.30 -3.23
N GLU A 119 -39.72 5.46 -3.63
CA GLU A 119 -39.46 5.16 -5.04
C GLU A 119 -40.59 4.34 -5.68
N SER A 120 -41.15 3.37 -4.96
CA SER A 120 -42.28 2.55 -5.42
C SER A 120 -43.58 3.36 -5.56
N LEU A 121 -43.83 4.32 -4.64
CA LEU A 121 -44.97 5.23 -4.73
C LEU A 121 -44.81 6.27 -5.86
N GLY A 122 -43.57 6.67 -6.18
CA GLY A 122 -43.27 7.49 -7.35
C GLY A 122 -43.57 6.77 -8.68
N HIS A 123 -43.39 5.44 -8.71
CA HIS A 123 -43.66 4.65 -9.92
C HIS A 123 -45.15 4.33 -10.12
N ILE A 124 -45.95 4.26 -9.05
CA ILE A 124 -47.40 3.98 -9.11
C ILE A 124 -48.21 5.20 -9.60
N GLN A 125 -47.73 6.43 -9.40
CA GLN A 125 -48.42 7.62 -9.91
C GLN A 125 -48.28 7.83 -11.43
N ALA A 126 -47.38 7.11 -12.10
CA ALA A 126 -47.18 7.22 -13.56
C ALA A 126 -48.08 6.28 -14.40
N SER A 127 -48.79 5.33 -13.77
CA SER A 127 -49.62 4.35 -14.50
C SER A 127 -51.05 4.30 -13.96
N ARG A 128 -51.85 5.32 -14.29
CA ARG A 128 -53.31 5.22 -14.25
C ARG A 128 -53.89 5.61 -15.60
N GLN A 129 -53.97 4.62 -16.50
CA GLN A 129 -54.96 4.47 -17.57
C GLN A 129 -54.64 3.18 -18.33
N ASP A 130 -55.35 2.08 -18.08
CA ASP A 130 -56.45 1.61 -18.94
C ASP A 130 -57.07 0.31 -18.40
N ASP A 131 -58.33 0.10 -18.75
CA ASP A 131 -59.30 -0.86 -18.22
C ASP A 131 -59.08 -2.35 -18.59
N THR A 132 -59.60 -3.26 -17.74
CA THR A 132 -60.53 -4.41 -18.01
C THR A 132 -60.28 -5.71 -17.21
N VAL A 133 -61.40 -6.39 -16.95
CA VAL A 133 -61.76 -7.27 -15.80
C VAL A 133 -61.53 -8.80 -16.09
N PRO A 134 -62.00 -9.78 -15.28
CA PRO A 134 -61.16 -10.72 -14.51
C PRO A 134 -61.34 -12.21 -14.88
N LYS A 135 -60.45 -13.10 -14.43
CA LYS A 135 -60.77 -14.54 -14.30
C LYS A 135 -60.13 -15.21 -13.08
N GLU A 136 -60.99 -15.56 -12.13
CA GLU A 136 -60.85 -16.62 -11.12
C GLU A 136 -60.68 -17.99 -11.83
N ASN A 137 -60.01 -19.05 -11.39
CA ASN A 137 -59.79 -19.79 -10.12
C ASN A 137 -58.75 -20.92 -10.44
N PRO A 138 -58.42 -21.92 -9.58
CA PRO A 138 -58.13 -21.93 -8.15
C PRO A 138 -56.81 -22.68 -7.80
N SER A 139 -56.34 -22.45 -6.58
CA SER A 139 -55.51 -23.29 -5.69
C SER A 139 -54.75 -24.51 -6.25
N THR A 140 -53.42 -24.42 -6.25
CA THR A 140 -52.55 -25.58 -6.01
C THR A 140 -51.58 -25.21 -4.90
N GLY A 141 -51.79 -25.79 -3.72
CA GLY A 141 -50.87 -25.70 -2.60
C GLY A 141 -49.52 -26.28 -3.01
N PHE A 142 -48.52 -25.42 -3.05
CA PHE A 142 -47.13 -25.81 -2.98
C PHE A 142 -46.50 -25.14 -1.77
N ILE A 143 -45.82 -26.00 -1.04
CA ILE A 143 -45.15 -25.82 0.24
C ILE A 143 -44.38 -24.51 0.26
N ASP A 144 -44.73 -23.69 1.25
CA ASP A 144 -44.05 -22.49 1.71
C ASP A 144 -42.57 -22.81 1.96
N GLY A 145 -41.75 -22.66 0.93
CA GLY A 145 -40.32 -22.51 1.09
C GLY A 145 -40.11 -21.10 1.59
N ASP A 146 -39.68 -20.98 2.85
CA ASP A 146 -39.24 -19.76 3.53
C ASP A 146 -38.17 -19.06 2.66
N VAL A 147 -38.60 -18.30 1.66
CA VAL A 147 -37.77 -17.33 0.93
C VAL A 147 -37.64 -16.14 1.86
N GLY A 148 -36.97 -16.33 2.99
CA GLY A 148 -36.73 -15.22 3.88
C GLY A 148 -35.85 -14.20 3.16
N ASN A 149 -36.29 -12.95 3.22
CA ASN A 149 -35.76 -11.86 2.42
C ASN A 149 -34.38 -11.49 2.96
N TYR A 150 -33.32 -11.80 2.22
CA TYR A 150 -31.97 -11.35 2.55
C TYR A 150 -31.77 -9.95 1.98
N GLU A 151 -31.57 -8.96 2.85
CA GLU A 151 -31.22 -7.60 2.43
C GLU A 151 -29.73 -7.33 2.68
N THR A 152 -29.07 -6.79 1.66
CA THR A 152 -27.68 -6.32 1.77
C THR A 152 -27.68 -4.85 2.15
N ILE A 153 -27.23 -4.56 3.36
CA ILE A 153 -27.17 -3.22 3.93
C ILE A 153 -25.72 -2.70 3.82
N GLU A 154 -25.53 -1.52 3.23
CA GLU A 154 -24.22 -0.86 3.22
C GLU A 154 -24.03 -0.05 4.50
N VAL A 155 -22.93 -0.30 5.20
CA VAL A 155 -22.57 0.44 6.42
C VAL A 155 -21.73 1.65 6.02
N PRO A 156 -22.21 2.88 6.24
CA PRO A 156 -21.47 4.08 5.91
C PRO A 156 -20.35 4.27 6.94
N LEU A 157 -19.14 3.88 6.57
CA LEU A 157 -17.94 4.26 7.29
C LEU A 157 -17.41 5.55 6.64
N VAL A 158 -17.23 6.59 7.44
CA VAL A 158 -16.74 7.90 6.99
C VAL A 158 -15.22 7.93 7.05
N PHE A 159 -14.64 7.35 8.11
CA PHE A 159 -13.20 7.45 8.35
C PHE A 159 -12.38 6.42 7.56
N ASP A 160 -13.00 5.38 7.02
CA ASP A 160 -12.30 4.40 6.18
C ASP A 160 -12.01 4.96 4.79
N ALA A 161 -12.97 5.69 4.18
CA ALA A 161 -12.77 6.43 2.95
C ALA A 161 -11.66 7.49 3.11
N GLU A 162 -11.67 8.25 4.22
CA GLU A 162 -10.59 9.21 4.55
C GLU A 162 -9.23 8.52 4.66
N PHE A 163 -9.18 7.34 5.29
CA PHE A 163 -7.95 6.57 5.44
C PHE A 163 -7.39 6.08 4.10
N PHE A 164 -8.22 5.48 3.25
CA PHE A 164 -7.77 4.98 1.95
C PHE A 164 -7.41 6.11 1.00
N ASP A 165 -8.15 7.22 0.99
CA ASP A 165 -7.80 8.41 0.21
C ASP A 165 -6.42 8.95 0.63
N MET A 166 -6.15 9.08 1.93
CA MET A 166 -4.85 9.51 2.44
C MET A 166 -3.74 8.51 2.06
N LEU A 167 -3.93 7.21 2.36
CA LEU A 167 -2.93 6.19 2.08
C LEU A 167 -2.56 6.13 0.60
N GLN A 168 -3.56 6.25 -0.27
CA GLN A 168 -3.36 6.17 -1.71
C GLN A 168 -2.66 7.40 -2.27
N ASN A 169 -3.01 8.59 -1.78
CA ASN A 169 -2.27 9.81 -2.09
C ASN A 169 -0.79 9.67 -1.66
N ASP A 170 -0.53 9.25 -0.43
CA ASP A 170 0.82 9.07 0.10
C ASP A 170 1.64 8.04 -0.71
N VAL A 171 1.01 6.91 -1.09
CA VAL A 171 1.67 5.88 -1.92
C VAL A 171 1.93 6.41 -3.34
N ASN A 172 1.00 7.16 -3.93
CA ASN A 172 1.20 7.77 -5.24
C ASN A 172 2.32 8.83 -5.22
N GLU A 173 2.45 9.60 -4.13
CA GLU A 173 3.55 10.55 -3.95
C GLU A 173 4.91 9.84 -3.81
N LEU A 174 4.95 8.72 -3.10
CA LEU A 174 6.15 7.88 -3.03
C LEU A 174 6.55 7.29 -4.39
N ASP A 175 5.58 6.81 -5.16
CA ASP A 175 5.82 6.29 -6.52
C ASP A 175 6.38 7.39 -7.42
N ALA A 176 5.81 8.60 -7.34
CA ALA A 176 6.31 9.75 -8.08
C ALA A 176 7.74 10.13 -7.67
N LEU A 177 8.03 10.14 -6.36
CA LEU A 177 9.39 10.37 -5.86
C LEU A 177 10.36 9.29 -6.35
N GLN A 178 9.97 8.02 -6.30
CA GLN A 178 10.79 6.91 -6.78
C GLN A 178 11.10 7.04 -8.27
N ALA A 179 10.10 7.40 -9.09
CA ALA A 179 10.29 7.62 -10.52
C ALA A 179 11.24 8.80 -10.80
N GLU A 180 11.12 9.88 -10.04
CA GLU A 180 12.00 11.04 -10.10
C GLU A 180 13.46 10.66 -9.77
N GLU A 181 13.68 10.02 -8.62
CA GLU A 181 15.00 9.57 -8.18
C GLU A 181 15.62 8.54 -9.13
N GLN A 182 14.83 7.58 -9.61
CA GLN A 182 15.29 6.60 -10.59
C GLN A 182 15.76 7.29 -11.88
N LYS A 183 15.02 8.29 -12.36
CA LYS A 183 15.39 9.06 -13.55
C LYS A 183 16.68 9.84 -13.31
N GLN A 184 16.81 10.52 -12.17
CA GLN A 184 18.01 11.27 -11.81
C GLN A 184 19.24 10.37 -11.73
N LEU A 185 19.16 9.26 -11.00
CA LEU A 185 20.24 8.29 -10.85
C LEU A 185 20.64 7.65 -12.19
N THR A 186 19.65 7.31 -13.03
CA THR A 186 19.92 6.79 -14.38
C THR A 186 20.72 7.79 -15.21
N ASN A 187 20.32 9.06 -15.19
CA ASN A 187 21.04 10.12 -15.90
C ASN A 187 22.48 10.27 -15.37
N GLU A 188 22.66 10.30 -14.05
CA GLU A 188 23.99 10.40 -13.45
C GLU A 188 24.89 9.20 -13.78
N ILE A 189 24.33 7.98 -13.80
CA ILE A 189 25.05 6.77 -14.22
C ILE A 189 25.47 6.87 -15.69
N THR A 190 24.61 7.38 -16.58
CA THR A 190 24.96 7.57 -18.00
C THR A 190 26.07 8.60 -18.19
N GLU A 191 26.05 9.69 -17.43
CA GLU A 191 27.12 10.70 -17.47
C GLU A 191 28.43 10.16 -16.91
N LEU A 192 28.39 9.46 -15.77
CA LEU A 192 29.57 8.79 -15.22
C LEU A 192 30.15 7.76 -16.19
N SER A 193 29.29 7.00 -16.88
CA SER A 193 29.73 6.04 -17.91
C SER A 193 30.50 6.72 -19.05
N LYS A 194 30.06 7.91 -19.50
CA LYS A 194 30.79 8.71 -20.51
C LYS A 194 32.15 9.16 -20.00
N GLU A 195 32.22 9.65 -18.76
CA GLU A 195 33.47 10.08 -18.12
C GLU A 195 34.47 8.93 -17.97
N VAL A 196 34.02 7.79 -17.43
CA VAL A 196 34.85 6.59 -17.25
C VAL A 196 35.31 6.05 -18.59
N SER A 197 34.44 6.05 -19.60
CA SER A 197 34.79 5.66 -20.96
C SER A 197 35.88 6.56 -21.54
N ALA A 198 35.81 7.88 -21.35
CA ALA A 198 36.80 8.82 -21.85
C ALA A 198 38.20 8.57 -21.25
N VAL A 199 38.28 8.33 -19.93
CA VAL A 199 39.56 8.09 -19.23
C VAL A 199 40.10 6.66 -19.39
N SER A 200 39.25 5.73 -19.86
CA SER A 200 39.59 4.33 -20.11
C SER A 200 39.81 4.02 -21.59
N ARG A 201 39.74 5.00 -22.50
CA ARG A 201 40.02 4.75 -23.92
C ARG A 201 41.46 4.26 -24.10
N PRO A 202 41.68 3.12 -24.78
CA PRO A 202 43.02 2.70 -25.18
C PRO A 202 43.54 3.72 -26.19
N SER A 203 44.70 4.31 -25.92
CA SER A 203 45.34 5.26 -26.82
C SER A 203 46.84 5.00 -26.85
N ARG A 204 47.43 5.02 -28.04
CA ARG A 204 48.89 4.88 -28.21
C ARG A 204 49.65 6.12 -27.75
N PHE A 205 48.99 7.27 -27.68
CA PHE A 205 49.63 8.57 -27.46
C PHE A 205 49.18 9.29 -26.19
N SER A 206 48.22 8.73 -25.43
CA SER A 206 47.75 9.33 -24.18
C SER A 206 47.70 8.32 -23.04
N LYS A 207 47.83 8.82 -21.80
CA LYS A 207 47.64 8.00 -20.60
C LYS A 207 46.22 7.44 -20.59
N SER A 208 46.08 6.22 -20.10
CA SER A 208 44.81 5.52 -19.93
C SER A 208 44.82 4.80 -18.58
N ASP A 209 43.69 4.84 -17.87
CA ASP A 209 43.50 4.16 -16.59
C ASP A 209 42.62 2.90 -16.72
N LEU A 210 42.46 2.37 -17.94
CA LEU A 210 41.61 1.20 -18.24
C LEU A 210 41.86 -0.01 -17.33
N ALA A 211 43.13 -0.38 -17.09
CA ALA A 211 43.44 -1.53 -16.23
C ALA A 211 42.95 -1.33 -14.79
N ARG A 212 43.09 -0.11 -14.26
CA ARG A 212 42.64 0.23 -12.90
C ARG A 212 41.13 0.24 -12.79
N TRP A 213 40.45 0.79 -13.81
CA TRP A 213 38.99 0.76 -13.84
C TRP A 213 38.45 -0.67 -13.92
N ARG A 214 39.11 -1.57 -14.66
CA ARG A 214 38.77 -3.00 -14.66
C ARG A 214 38.91 -3.62 -13.28
N GLU A 215 40.05 -3.43 -12.62
CA GLU A 215 40.27 -3.96 -11.25
C GLU A 215 39.23 -3.43 -10.25
N ILE A 216 38.87 -2.14 -10.34
CA ILE A 216 37.85 -1.53 -9.47
C ILE A 216 36.45 -2.12 -9.75
N PHE A 217 36.06 -2.26 -11.03
CA PHE A 217 34.75 -2.81 -11.37
C PHE A 217 34.64 -4.30 -11.09
N GLU A 218 35.70 -5.07 -11.29
CA GLU A 218 35.76 -6.48 -10.91
C GLU A 218 35.56 -6.63 -9.40
N LEU A 219 36.32 -5.88 -8.59
CA LEU A 219 36.14 -5.85 -7.15
C LEU A 219 34.73 -5.40 -6.73
N TYR A 220 34.15 -4.43 -7.44
CA TYR A 220 32.79 -3.95 -7.15
C TYR A 220 31.73 -5.02 -7.47
N LEU A 221 31.85 -5.70 -8.61
CA LEU A 221 30.95 -6.80 -8.97
C LEU A 221 31.06 -7.95 -7.98
N ASP A 222 32.27 -8.33 -7.59
CA ASP A 222 32.54 -9.39 -6.60
C ASP A 222 31.97 -9.05 -5.21
N SER A 223 32.00 -7.77 -4.83
CA SER A 223 31.41 -7.31 -3.56
C SER A 223 29.89 -7.52 -3.50
N ASN A 224 29.23 -7.65 -4.67
CA ASN A 224 27.80 -7.94 -4.78
C ASN A 224 26.94 -6.93 -3.97
N VAL A 225 27.29 -5.64 -3.95
CA VAL A 225 26.75 -4.64 -2.98
C VAL A 225 25.23 -4.71 -2.84
N PHE A 226 24.50 -4.56 -3.94
CA PHE A 226 23.03 -4.49 -3.93
C PHE A 226 22.33 -5.81 -4.30
N PHE A 227 23.02 -6.73 -4.97
CA PHE A 227 22.46 -7.99 -5.44
C PHE A 227 23.40 -9.13 -5.12
N ALA A 228 22.85 -10.21 -4.57
CA ALA A 228 23.59 -11.45 -4.36
C ALA A 228 23.42 -12.38 -5.57
N THR A 229 24.52 -12.98 -6.01
CA THR A 229 24.59 -13.87 -7.19
C THR A 229 24.83 -15.34 -6.81
N GLN A 230 24.77 -15.68 -5.51
CA GLN A 230 25.10 -17.01 -5.02
C GLN A 230 23.85 -17.90 -5.00
N GLU A 231 24.01 -19.21 -5.25
CA GLU A 231 22.88 -20.16 -5.34
C GLU A 231 22.01 -20.18 -4.06
N CYS A 232 22.63 -20.09 -2.89
CA CYS A 232 21.94 -20.09 -1.60
C CYS A 232 21.37 -18.71 -1.20
N ASP A 233 21.82 -17.64 -1.82
CA ASP A 233 21.49 -16.24 -1.47
C ASP A 233 21.40 -15.45 -2.77
N HIS A 234 20.21 -15.45 -3.36
CA HIS A 234 19.92 -14.82 -4.65
C HIS A 234 18.99 -13.62 -4.47
N GLY A 235 19.22 -12.58 -5.26
CA GLY A 235 18.32 -11.43 -5.37
C GLY A 235 18.78 -10.18 -4.63
N ALA A 236 17.85 -9.25 -4.43
CA ALA A 236 18.11 -7.94 -3.85
C ALA A 236 18.50 -8.04 -2.37
N ARG A 237 19.58 -7.36 -1.99
CA ARG A 237 20.02 -7.26 -0.60
C ARG A 237 19.27 -6.17 0.13
N ASN A 238 19.12 -6.36 1.43
CA ASN A 238 18.63 -5.30 2.31
C ASN A 238 19.70 -4.22 2.55
N SER A 239 19.27 -3.06 3.03
CA SER A 239 20.15 -1.91 3.26
C SER A 239 21.31 -2.21 4.21
N GLN A 240 21.11 -3.00 5.26
CA GLN A 240 22.14 -3.35 6.23
C GLN A 240 23.27 -4.17 5.60
N ARG A 241 22.92 -5.17 4.78
CA ARG A 241 23.91 -5.98 4.05
C ARG A 241 24.60 -5.16 2.97
N ALA A 242 23.85 -4.34 2.23
CA ALA A 242 24.41 -3.45 1.21
C ALA A 242 25.42 -2.46 1.81
N LEU A 243 25.12 -1.87 2.96
CA LEU A 243 26.05 -0.99 3.68
C LEU A 243 27.36 -1.71 4.04
N LYS A 244 27.28 -2.91 4.63
CA LYS A 244 28.48 -3.70 4.99
C LYS A 244 29.34 -4.00 3.77
N GLN A 245 28.72 -4.38 2.66
CA GLN A 245 29.45 -4.71 1.43
C GLN A 245 30.04 -3.49 0.75
N LEU A 246 29.34 -2.36 0.77
CA LEU A 246 29.86 -1.10 0.26
C LEU A 246 31.06 -0.61 1.09
N GLN A 247 31.02 -0.77 2.42
CA GLN A 247 32.15 -0.49 3.31
C GLN A 247 33.33 -1.44 3.03
N TRP A 248 33.05 -2.73 2.86
CA TRP A 248 34.08 -3.71 2.50
C TRP A 248 34.77 -3.33 1.18
N PHE A 249 33.98 -3.00 0.15
CA PHE A 249 34.50 -2.56 -1.14
C PHE A 249 35.41 -1.34 -1.01
N GLN A 250 34.96 -0.30 -0.28
CA GLN A 250 35.77 0.90 -0.05
C GLN A 250 37.10 0.58 0.65
N ASN A 251 37.06 -0.24 1.70
CA ASN A 251 38.27 -0.67 2.41
C ASN A 251 39.23 -1.45 1.50
N GLU A 252 38.72 -2.32 0.63
CA GLU A 252 39.56 -3.08 -0.30
C GLU A 252 40.20 -2.19 -1.38
N VAL A 253 39.47 -1.19 -1.89
CA VAL A 253 40.01 -0.18 -2.81
C VAL A 253 41.16 0.59 -2.16
N GLU A 254 41.01 0.99 -0.90
CA GLU A 254 42.03 1.72 -0.15
C GLU A 254 43.27 0.87 0.13
N LYS A 255 43.10 -0.36 0.63
CA LYS A 255 44.21 -1.29 0.91
C LYS A 255 45.07 -1.55 -0.32
N ARG A 256 44.43 -1.72 -1.48
CA ARG A 256 45.10 -1.95 -2.77
C ARG A 256 45.59 -0.67 -3.44
N ASN A 257 45.34 0.51 -2.83
CA ASN A 257 45.68 1.83 -3.34
C ASN A 257 45.14 2.11 -4.76
N LEU A 258 44.03 1.47 -5.17
CA LEU A 258 43.55 1.53 -6.57
C LEU A 258 43.20 2.97 -6.97
N ALA A 259 42.50 3.69 -6.09
CA ALA A 259 42.09 5.08 -6.34
C ALA A 259 43.28 6.07 -6.30
N ARG A 260 44.29 5.82 -5.48
CA ARG A 260 45.49 6.68 -5.39
C ARG A 260 46.38 6.54 -6.63
N ASN A 261 46.37 5.36 -7.23
CA ASN A 261 47.23 5.02 -8.36
C ASN A 261 46.72 5.53 -9.71
N PHE A 262 45.53 6.14 -9.78
CA PHE A 262 45.03 6.76 -11.02
C PHE A 262 46.03 7.76 -11.60
N LYS A 263 46.31 7.60 -12.90
CA LYS A 263 47.22 8.47 -13.67
C LYS A 263 46.56 9.77 -14.09
N ILE A 264 45.24 9.76 -14.26
CA ILE A 264 44.43 10.87 -14.76
C ILE A 264 43.60 11.45 -13.61
N SER A 265 43.60 12.77 -13.43
CA SER A 265 42.84 13.43 -12.36
C SER A 265 41.33 13.26 -12.54
N GLN A 266 40.85 13.28 -13.78
CA GLN A 266 39.45 13.00 -14.12
C GLN A 266 39.02 11.59 -13.67
N SER A 267 39.90 10.57 -13.69
CA SER A 267 39.58 9.25 -13.15
C SER A 267 39.28 9.31 -11.64
N ARG A 268 40.03 10.14 -10.89
CA ARG A 268 39.79 10.32 -9.45
C ARG A 268 38.44 11.00 -9.18
N GLN A 269 38.09 12.00 -10.01
CA GLN A 269 36.80 12.68 -9.92
C GLN A 269 35.64 11.73 -10.24
N ALA A 270 35.75 10.97 -11.34
CA ALA A 270 34.78 9.96 -11.72
C ALA A 270 34.62 8.88 -10.63
N PHE A 271 35.71 8.45 -10.00
CA PHE A 271 35.65 7.48 -8.90
C PHE A 271 34.98 8.05 -7.64
N ALA A 272 35.27 9.30 -7.27
CA ALA A 272 34.57 9.96 -6.16
C ALA A 272 33.06 10.07 -6.44
N ARG A 273 32.69 10.36 -7.70
CA ARG A 273 31.31 10.43 -8.16
C ARG A 273 30.63 9.04 -8.15
N PHE A 274 31.35 7.98 -8.55
CA PHE A 274 30.91 6.59 -8.41
C PHE A 274 30.59 6.22 -6.95
N LEU A 275 31.47 6.56 -6.01
CA LEU A 275 31.21 6.32 -4.58
C LEU A 275 29.97 7.07 -4.08
N ARG A 276 29.80 8.34 -4.49
CA ARG A 276 28.63 9.15 -4.14
C ARG A 276 27.33 8.53 -4.68
N LEU A 277 27.35 8.04 -5.92
CA LEU A 277 26.19 7.35 -6.52
C LEU A 277 25.80 6.10 -5.74
N ASN A 278 26.77 5.27 -5.34
CA ASN A 278 26.49 4.09 -4.53
C ASN A 278 25.96 4.45 -3.14
N ALA A 279 26.46 5.52 -2.52
CA ALA A 279 25.90 6.03 -1.27
C ALA A 279 24.44 6.52 -1.46
N SER A 280 24.14 7.18 -2.58
CA SER A 280 22.78 7.62 -2.92
C SER A 280 21.83 6.43 -3.12
N LEU A 281 22.26 5.40 -3.87
CA LEU A 281 21.52 4.15 -4.04
C LEU A 281 21.23 3.47 -2.70
N LEU A 282 22.21 3.42 -1.80
CA LEU A 282 22.02 2.86 -0.46
C LEU A 282 20.99 3.66 0.35
N LYS A 283 21.03 4.99 0.30
CA LYS A 283 20.02 5.84 0.95
C LYS A 283 18.63 5.60 0.37
N ASN A 284 18.50 5.50 -0.95
CA ASN A 284 17.23 5.20 -1.61
C ASN A 284 16.66 3.86 -1.12
N LEU A 285 17.50 2.82 -1.07
CA LEU A 285 17.11 1.51 -0.53
C LEU A 285 16.66 1.58 0.93
N GLN A 286 17.39 2.30 1.79
CA GLN A 286 17.00 2.52 3.20
C GLN A 286 15.64 3.21 3.31
N PHE A 287 15.43 4.26 2.52
CA PHE A 287 14.18 5.01 2.50
C PHE A 287 12.99 4.14 2.05
N GLN A 288 13.18 3.34 1.00
CA GLN A 288 12.16 2.39 0.52
C GLN A 288 11.82 1.34 1.58
N GLU A 289 12.82 0.75 2.24
CA GLU A 289 12.62 -0.23 3.31
C GLU A 289 11.83 0.37 4.48
N LEU A 290 12.17 1.59 4.91
CA LEU A 290 11.48 2.29 5.97
C LEU A 290 10.01 2.54 5.62
N ASN A 291 9.73 3.07 4.44
CA ASN A 291 8.35 3.34 4.01
C ASN A 291 7.54 2.06 3.82
N LYS A 292 8.12 1.02 3.21
CA LYS A 292 7.47 -0.29 3.07
C LYS A 292 7.15 -0.92 4.42
N LEU A 293 8.07 -0.81 5.38
CA LEU A 293 7.84 -1.26 6.75
C LEU A 293 6.72 -0.46 7.42
N ALA A 294 6.69 0.87 7.23
CA ALA A 294 5.63 1.73 7.75
C ALA A 294 4.26 1.33 7.19
N VAL A 295 4.12 1.20 5.86
CA VAL A 295 2.88 0.73 5.21
C VAL A 295 2.48 -0.65 5.73
N SER A 296 3.40 -1.61 5.76
CA SER A 296 3.10 -2.96 6.25
C SER A 296 2.66 -2.94 7.71
N LYS A 297 3.27 -2.09 8.56
CA LYS A 297 2.88 -1.92 9.96
C LYS A 297 1.53 -1.21 10.12
N ILE A 298 1.11 -0.39 9.17
CA ILE A 298 -0.22 0.24 9.16
C ILE A 298 -1.27 -0.80 8.77
N LEU A 299 -1.03 -1.54 7.69
CA LEU A 299 -1.97 -2.54 7.17
C LEU A 299 -2.09 -3.79 8.04
N LYS A 300 -1.01 -4.19 8.73
CA LYS A 300 -1.03 -5.34 9.66
C LYS A 300 -1.42 -4.96 11.08
N SER A 301 -1.50 -3.68 11.43
CA SER A 301 -1.91 -3.30 12.78
C SER A 301 -3.43 -3.33 12.91
N GLU A 302 -3.99 -4.53 12.92
CA GLU A 302 -5.14 -4.99 13.71
C GLU A 302 -5.31 -6.51 13.55
#